data_AF-A0A934E044-F1
#
_entry.id   AF-A0A934E044-F1
#
_cell.length_a   1.000
_cell.length_b   1.000
_cell.length_c   1.000
_cell.angle_alpha   90.00
_cell.angle_beta   90.00
_cell.angle_gamma   90.00
#
_symmetry.space_group_name_H-M   'P 1'
#
loop_
_entity.id
_entity.type
_entity.pdbx_description
1 polymer ?
#
loop_
_entity_poly.entity_id
_entity_poly.type
_entity_poly.pdbx_seq_one_letter_code
_entity_poly.pdbx_strand_id
1 'polypeptide(L)'
;MEMLSEPGVAGEPRDEVQDRRPIRVAAVGDLHARLDRPGRLRRALRPVNEEADLLLLAGDLTDQGLPEEAEMLVDELAVVLLPKVAVLGNHDYEQGKATEIAQLLSRGGVRVLDGDVFVFDNRLGIAGVKGFAGGFDDATLEPWGEPIVKQFVFEAVHESLKLETALARVRQFHRRI
;
A
#
# COMPACT_ATOMS: atom_id res chain seq x y z
N MET A 1 17.29 19.14 -67.32
CA MET A 1 17.70 18.94 -65.92
C MET A 1 16.41 18.90 -65.11
N GLU A 2 15.77 17.72 -65.10
CA GLU A 2 14.53 17.48 -64.35
C GLU A 2 14.90 17.25 -62.88
N MET A 3 14.34 18.05 -61.98
CA MET A 3 14.46 17.84 -60.54
C MET A 3 13.43 16.79 -60.10
N LEU A 4 13.92 15.63 -59.67
CA LEU A 4 13.13 14.62 -59.00
C LEU A 4 12.74 15.15 -57.61
N SER A 5 11.43 15.22 -57.34
CA SER A 5 10.90 15.51 -56.00
C SER A 5 11.00 14.26 -55.13
N GLU A 6 11.67 14.38 -53.98
CA GLU A 6 11.75 13.30 -52.99
C GLU A 6 10.39 13.02 -52.32
N PRO A 7 10.08 11.76 -51.99
CA PRO A 7 8.84 11.40 -51.32
C PRO A 7 8.87 11.85 -49.86
N GLY A 8 7.81 12.50 -49.40
CA GLY A 8 7.64 12.93 -48.02
C GLY A 8 7.73 11.75 -47.05
N VAL A 9 8.64 11.85 -46.09
CA VAL A 9 8.77 10.93 -44.96
C VAL A 9 7.46 10.97 -44.16
N ALA A 10 6.74 9.86 -44.15
CA ALA A 10 5.60 9.65 -43.27
C ALA A 10 6.09 9.83 -41.82
N GLY A 11 5.58 10.85 -41.14
CA GLY A 11 5.89 11.10 -39.74
C GLY A 11 5.54 9.86 -38.91
N GLU A 12 6.51 9.39 -38.11
CA GLU A 12 6.27 8.36 -37.11
C GLU A 12 5.05 8.73 -36.26
N PRO A 13 4.22 7.75 -35.84
CA PRO A 13 3.15 8.01 -34.92
C PRO A 13 3.78 8.55 -33.63
N ARG A 14 3.67 9.85 -33.43
CA ARG A 14 3.97 10.47 -32.14
C ARG A 14 2.93 9.90 -31.20
N ASP A 15 3.36 9.09 -30.24
CA ASP A 15 2.55 8.76 -29.08
C ASP A 15 1.99 10.08 -28.55
N GLU A 16 0.69 10.28 -28.73
CA GLU A 16 -0.03 11.37 -28.09
C GLU A 16 0.19 11.18 -26.60
N VAL A 17 1.06 11.99 -26.01
CA VAL A 17 1.14 12.15 -24.56
C VAL A 17 -0.22 12.72 -24.18
N GLN A 18 -1.19 11.84 -23.94
CA GLN A 18 -2.47 12.20 -23.38
C GLN A 18 -2.17 13.00 -22.12
N ASP A 19 -2.69 14.22 -22.07
CA ASP A 19 -2.65 15.08 -20.89
C ASP A 19 -3.44 14.40 -19.77
N ARG A 20 -2.80 13.43 -19.12
CA ARG A 20 -3.40 12.60 -18.09
C ARG A 20 -3.14 13.29 -16.77
N ARG A 21 -4.22 13.82 -16.17
CA ARG A 21 -4.15 14.43 -14.83
C ARG A 21 -3.36 13.53 -13.85
N PRO A 22 -2.50 14.11 -12.99
CA PRO A 22 -1.82 13.36 -11.95
C PRO A 22 -2.81 12.57 -11.08
N ILE A 23 -2.41 11.37 -10.64
CA ILE A 23 -3.14 10.61 -9.62
C ILE A 23 -2.73 11.16 -8.26
N ARG A 24 -3.70 11.57 -7.45
CA ARG A 24 -3.49 12.09 -6.10
C ARG A 24 -3.71 10.98 -5.08
N VAL A 25 -2.72 10.75 -4.23
CA VAL A 25 -2.77 9.70 -3.20
C VAL A 25 -2.70 10.38 -1.83
N ALA A 26 -3.73 10.20 -1.02
CA ALA A 26 -3.64 10.51 0.41
C ALA A 26 -2.99 9.33 1.12
N ALA A 27 -2.09 9.59 2.06
CA ALA A 27 -1.43 8.55 2.84
C ALA A 27 -1.36 8.95 4.31
N VAL A 28 -1.63 8.00 5.19
CA VAL A 28 -1.55 8.17 6.64
C VAL A 28 -1.17 6.82 7.28
N GLY A 29 -0.38 6.86 8.34
CA GLY A 29 -0.10 5.72 9.21
C GLY A 29 -0.37 6.11 10.67
N ASP A 30 -0.09 5.21 11.60
CA ASP A 30 -0.10 5.50 13.04
C ASP A 30 -1.44 6.10 13.50
N LEU A 31 -2.53 5.54 12.97
CA LEU A 31 -3.88 6.02 13.29
C LEU A 31 -4.19 5.77 14.77
N HIS A 32 -3.75 4.61 15.26
CA HIS A 32 -4.02 4.08 16.59
C HIS A 32 -5.48 4.29 16.96
N ALA A 33 -6.37 3.56 16.29
CA ALA A 33 -7.79 3.57 16.57
C ALA A 33 -8.03 3.11 18.02
N ARG A 34 -8.62 3.99 18.83
CA ARG A 34 -8.94 3.74 20.24
C ARG A 34 -10.42 3.87 20.50
N LEU A 35 -10.97 2.90 21.23
CA LEU A 35 -12.40 2.84 21.56
C LEU A 35 -12.89 4.03 22.39
N ASP A 36 -12.00 4.70 23.13
CA ASP A 36 -12.32 5.86 23.97
C ASP A 36 -12.36 7.20 23.20
N ARG A 37 -12.03 7.21 21.90
CA ARG A 37 -11.96 8.43 21.07
C ARG A 37 -12.70 8.30 19.73
N PRO A 38 -13.97 7.90 19.71
CA PRO A 38 -14.72 7.73 18.47
C PRO A 38 -14.91 9.04 17.71
N GLY A 39 -14.86 8.95 16.39
CA GLY A 39 -15.14 10.04 15.44
C GLY A 39 -13.98 10.98 15.14
N ARG A 40 -12.82 10.77 15.78
CA ARG A 40 -11.60 11.59 15.55
C ARG A 40 -11.11 11.46 14.12
N LEU A 41 -10.88 10.23 13.65
CA LEU A 41 -10.39 9.94 12.30
C LEU A 41 -11.46 10.27 11.28
N ARG A 42 -12.73 10.00 11.57
CA ARG A 42 -13.85 10.40 10.71
C ARG A 42 -13.84 11.90 10.38
N ARG A 43 -13.56 12.76 11.37
CA ARG A 43 -13.46 14.21 11.13
C ARG A 43 -12.20 14.55 10.33
N ALA A 44 -11.06 13.96 10.68
CA ALA A 44 -9.78 14.24 10.04
C ALA A 44 -9.72 13.79 8.56
N LEU A 45 -10.35 12.66 8.23
CA LEU A 45 -10.26 12.04 6.91
C LEU A 45 -11.36 12.49 5.94
N ARG A 46 -12.38 13.22 6.39
CA ARG A 46 -13.47 13.70 5.51
C ARG A 46 -12.98 14.49 4.29
N PRO A 47 -12.04 15.45 4.41
CA PRO A 47 -11.58 16.24 3.26
C PRO A 47 -10.87 15.43 2.18
N VAL A 48 -10.39 14.22 2.51
CA VAL A 48 -9.66 13.34 1.58
C VAL A 48 -10.48 13.05 0.32
N ASN A 49 -11.81 12.97 0.43
CA ASN A 49 -12.70 12.70 -0.71
C ASN A 49 -12.60 13.74 -1.84
N GLU A 50 -12.22 14.98 -1.54
CA GLU A 50 -12.13 16.06 -2.53
C GLU A 50 -10.69 16.20 -3.08
N GLU A 51 -9.70 15.76 -2.30
CA GLU A 51 -8.28 16.01 -2.54
C GLU A 51 -7.50 14.82 -3.10
N ALA A 52 -8.03 13.60 -3.01
CA ALA A 52 -7.35 12.39 -3.44
C ALA A 52 -8.22 11.49 -4.33
N ASP A 53 -7.56 10.58 -5.04
CA ASP A 53 -8.21 9.52 -5.82
C ASP A 53 -8.20 8.19 -5.05
N LEU A 54 -7.31 8.01 -4.06
CA LEU A 54 -7.26 6.87 -3.13
C LEU A 54 -6.61 7.23 -1.79
N LEU A 55 -6.86 6.41 -0.77
CA LEU A 55 -6.28 6.52 0.57
C LEU A 55 -5.39 5.31 0.89
N LEU A 56 -4.15 5.58 1.29
CA LEU A 56 -3.19 4.60 1.83
C LEU A 56 -3.14 4.66 3.35
N LEU A 57 -3.22 3.49 3.98
CA LEU A 57 -3.14 3.28 5.42
C LEU A 57 -1.87 2.46 5.73
N ALA A 58 -0.83 3.13 6.22
CA ALA A 58 0.54 2.61 6.25
C ALA A 58 0.91 1.86 7.55
N GLY A 59 -0.04 1.10 8.13
CA GLY A 59 0.16 0.35 9.37
C GLY A 59 -0.16 1.13 10.65
N ASP A 60 -0.08 0.42 11.77
CA ASP A 60 -0.44 0.88 13.12
C ASP A 60 -1.85 1.46 13.15
N LEU A 61 -2.78 0.65 12.66
CA LEU A 61 -4.17 1.02 12.44
C LEU A 61 -4.96 0.99 13.75
N THR A 62 -4.74 -0.06 14.53
CA THR A 62 -5.28 -0.26 15.88
C THR A 62 -4.28 0.22 16.95
N ASP A 63 -4.74 0.46 18.18
CA ASP A 63 -3.85 0.89 19.27
C ASP A 63 -3.23 -0.30 19.99
N GLN A 64 -4.00 -1.36 20.21
CA GLN A 64 -3.62 -2.53 20.98
C GLN A 64 -3.87 -3.84 20.24
N GLY A 65 -4.14 -3.83 18.93
CA GLY A 65 -4.37 -5.06 18.17
C GLY A 65 -5.68 -5.78 18.53
N LEU A 66 -6.70 -5.03 18.95
CA LEU A 66 -8.02 -5.58 19.28
C LEU A 66 -8.97 -5.57 18.07
N PRO A 67 -9.73 -6.64 17.80
CA PRO A 67 -10.74 -6.67 16.75
C PRO A 67 -11.79 -5.55 16.88
N GLU A 68 -12.16 -5.19 18.10
CA GLU A 68 -13.11 -4.11 18.39
C GLU A 68 -12.58 -2.74 17.92
N GLU A 69 -11.26 -2.51 18.02
CA GLU A 69 -10.61 -1.30 17.49
C GLU A 69 -10.66 -1.28 15.96
N ALA A 70 -10.51 -2.44 15.31
CA ALA A 70 -10.64 -2.57 13.86
C ALA A 70 -12.08 -2.36 13.38
N GLU A 71 -13.09 -2.87 14.11
CA GLU A 71 -14.51 -2.60 13.84
C GLU A 71 -14.82 -1.11 13.91
N MET A 72 -14.39 -0.46 14.99
CA MET A 72 -14.55 0.98 15.14
C MET A 72 -13.81 1.76 14.05
N LEU A 73 -12.59 1.33 13.69
CA LEU A 73 -11.84 1.96 12.59
C LEU A 73 -12.58 1.83 11.25
N VAL A 74 -13.22 0.69 10.96
CA VAL A 74 -14.06 0.53 9.77
C VAL A 74 -15.19 1.57 9.75
N ASP A 75 -15.88 1.76 10.87
CA ASP A 75 -16.95 2.76 11.00
C ASP A 75 -16.43 4.20 10.84
N GLU A 76 -15.24 4.50 11.36
CA GLU A 76 -14.60 5.80 11.18
C GLU A 76 -14.19 6.06 9.72
N LEU A 77 -13.66 5.03 9.05
CA LEU A 77 -13.27 5.08 7.65
C LEU A 77 -14.47 5.17 6.70
N ALA A 78 -15.69 4.83 7.13
CA ALA A 78 -16.88 4.84 6.27
C ALA A 78 -17.19 6.21 5.63
N VAL A 79 -16.65 7.31 6.18
CA VAL A 79 -16.77 8.66 5.58
C VAL A 79 -15.90 8.84 4.33
N VAL A 80 -14.84 8.05 4.18
CA VAL A 80 -13.97 8.06 3.00
C VAL A 80 -14.57 7.13 1.95
N LEU A 81 -14.95 7.71 0.81
CA LEU A 81 -15.63 7.03 -0.30
C LEU A 81 -14.65 6.51 -1.36
N LEU A 82 -13.39 6.91 -1.27
CA LEU A 82 -12.33 6.48 -2.16
C LEU A 82 -11.88 5.03 -1.87
N PRO A 83 -11.25 4.36 -2.84
CA PRO A 83 -10.51 3.13 -2.58
C PRO A 83 -9.52 3.31 -1.44
N LYS A 84 -9.54 2.38 -0.50
CA LYS A 84 -8.61 2.33 0.64
C LYS A 84 -7.71 1.13 0.50
N VAL A 85 -6.42 1.33 0.67
CA VAL A 85 -5.43 0.25 0.65
C VAL A 85 -4.62 0.35 1.94
N ALA A 86 -4.38 -0.77 2.59
CA ALA A 86 -3.72 -0.82 3.88
C ALA A 86 -2.63 -1.89 3.92
N VAL A 87 -1.66 -1.67 4.79
CA VAL A 87 -0.83 -2.74 5.38
C VAL A 87 -1.06 -2.71 6.89
N LEU A 88 -0.80 -3.82 7.57
CA LEU A 88 -0.82 -3.85 9.03
C LEU A 88 0.56 -3.43 9.58
N GLY A 89 0.57 -2.74 10.71
CA GLY A 89 1.78 -2.41 11.49
C GLY A 89 1.87 -3.24 12.76
N ASN A 90 2.93 -3.06 13.56
CA ASN A 90 3.19 -3.92 14.71
C ASN A 90 2.10 -3.85 15.78
N HIS A 91 1.44 -2.69 15.95
CA HIS A 91 0.33 -2.58 16.90
C HIS A 91 -0.84 -3.49 16.52
N ASP A 92 -1.07 -3.71 15.24
CA ASP A 92 -2.11 -4.62 14.74
C ASP A 92 -1.79 -6.10 15.01
N TYR A 93 -0.53 -6.43 15.31
CA TYR A 93 -0.08 -7.77 15.67
C TYR A 93 -0.03 -8.01 17.19
N GLU A 94 -0.12 -6.98 18.03
CA GLU A 94 0.17 -7.03 19.47
C GLU A 94 -0.57 -8.16 20.21
N GLN A 95 -1.86 -8.38 19.91
CA GLN A 95 -2.66 -9.42 20.57
C GLN A 95 -2.71 -10.75 19.80
N GLY A 96 -1.89 -10.91 18.76
CA GLY A 96 -1.89 -12.10 17.91
C GLY A 96 -3.16 -12.29 17.07
N LYS A 97 -3.95 -11.22 16.88
CA LYS A 97 -5.24 -11.23 16.17
C LYS A 97 -5.19 -10.54 14.79
N ALA A 98 -4.01 -10.33 14.24
CA ALA A 98 -3.80 -9.63 12.97
C ALA A 98 -4.66 -10.19 11.81
N THR A 99 -4.83 -11.51 11.72
CA THR A 99 -5.69 -12.14 10.70
C THR A 99 -7.15 -11.71 10.82
N GLU A 100 -7.69 -11.65 12.03
CA GLU A 100 -9.07 -11.23 12.30
C GLU A 100 -9.24 -9.74 11.99
N ILE A 101 -8.27 -8.91 12.40
CA ILE A 101 -8.22 -7.47 12.08
C ILE A 101 -8.22 -7.24 10.57
N ALA A 102 -7.35 -7.93 9.82
CA ALA A 102 -7.29 -7.82 8.37
C ALA A 102 -8.62 -8.20 7.70
N GLN A 103 -9.29 -9.24 8.21
CA GLN A 103 -10.60 -9.67 7.73
C GLN A 103 -11.70 -8.64 8.03
N LEU A 104 -11.70 -8.03 9.20
CA LEU A 104 -12.62 -6.96 9.58
C LEU A 104 -12.45 -5.74 8.66
N LEU A 105 -11.23 -5.27 8.49
CA LEU A 105 -10.89 -4.17 7.58
C LEU A 105 -11.32 -4.47 6.14
N SER A 106 -11.05 -5.70 5.67
CA SER A 106 -11.43 -6.14 4.33
C SER A 106 -12.94 -6.17 4.13
N ARG A 107 -13.70 -6.65 5.11
CA ARG A 107 -15.18 -6.59 5.09
C ARG A 107 -15.69 -5.14 5.10
N GLY A 108 -14.95 -4.23 5.72
CA GLY A 108 -15.17 -2.78 5.71
C GLY A 108 -14.77 -2.06 4.42
N GLY A 109 -14.34 -2.78 3.39
CA GLY A 109 -13.96 -2.21 2.09
C GLY A 109 -12.53 -1.69 2.00
N VAL A 110 -11.65 -2.03 2.96
CA VAL A 110 -10.21 -1.74 2.90
C VAL A 110 -9.47 -2.89 2.22
N ARG A 111 -8.69 -2.61 1.18
CA ARG A 111 -7.79 -3.61 0.59
C ARG A 111 -6.54 -3.75 1.45
N VAL A 112 -6.51 -4.75 2.34
CA VAL A 112 -5.30 -5.07 3.13
C VAL A 112 -4.32 -5.86 2.26
N LEU A 113 -3.06 -5.44 2.21
CA LEU A 113 -1.96 -6.06 1.47
C LEU A 113 -0.98 -6.73 2.43
N ASP A 114 -0.63 -7.98 2.14
CA ASP A 114 0.46 -8.74 2.77
C ASP A 114 1.15 -9.59 1.70
N GLY A 115 2.10 -8.99 0.98
CA GLY A 115 2.75 -9.59 -0.19
C GLY A 115 1.88 -9.54 -1.46
N ASP A 116 0.88 -8.66 -1.47
CA ASP A 116 -0.09 -8.51 -2.54
C ASP A 116 -0.02 -7.14 -3.23
N VAL A 117 -0.77 -7.02 -4.32
CA VAL A 117 -0.80 -5.84 -5.19
C VAL A 117 -2.22 -5.28 -5.34
N PHE A 118 -2.32 -3.96 -5.28
CA PHE A 118 -3.47 -3.19 -5.74
C PHE A 118 -3.09 -2.36 -6.97
N VAL A 119 -3.93 -2.34 -8.00
CA VAL A 119 -3.72 -1.53 -9.20
C VAL A 119 -4.86 -0.53 -9.33
N PHE A 120 -4.53 0.74 -9.50
CA PHE A 120 -5.45 1.85 -9.68
C PHE A 120 -5.32 2.46 -11.06
N ASP A 121 -6.44 2.59 -11.77
CA ASP A 121 -6.55 3.22 -13.10
C ASP A 121 -5.53 2.67 -14.13
N ASN A 122 -5.07 1.42 -13.95
CA ASN A 122 -3.98 0.82 -14.73
C ASN A 122 -2.69 1.66 -14.79
N ARG A 123 -2.53 2.69 -13.95
CA ARG A 123 -1.44 3.66 -14.01
C ARG A 123 -0.61 3.69 -12.74
N LEU A 124 -1.19 3.23 -11.63
CA LEU A 124 -0.52 3.14 -10.34
C LEU A 124 -0.64 1.70 -9.81
N GLY A 125 0.49 1.05 -9.57
CA GLY A 125 0.56 -0.22 -8.86
C GLY A 125 1.10 -0.02 -7.45
N ILE A 126 0.47 -0.65 -6.47
CA ILE A 126 0.78 -0.53 -5.05
C ILE A 126 1.04 -1.93 -4.53
N ALA A 127 2.25 -2.19 -4.05
CA ALA A 127 2.63 -3.42 -3.37
C ALA A 127 2.83 -3.12 -1.88
N GLY A 128 2.40 -4.04 -1.01
CA GLY A 128 2.44 -3.81 0.44
C GLY A 128 2.74 -5.07 1.25
N VAL A 129 3.55 -4.90 2.29
CA VAL A 129 3.87 -5.87 3.35
C VAL A 129 3.97 -5.11 4.67
N LYS A 130 3.95 -5.83 5.81
CA LYS A 130 4.29 -5.19 7.09
C LYS A 130 5.77 -4.81 7.11
N GLY A 131 6.09 -3.75 7.86
CA GLY A 131 7.48 -3.52 8.26
C GLY A 131 7.94 -4.61 9.24
N PHE A 132 9.24 -4.88 9.25
CA PHE A 132 9.85 -5.72 10.26
C PHE A 132 11.24 -5.18 10.62
N ALA A 133 11.65 -5.38 11.87
CA ALA A 133 12.96 -4.93 12.33
C ALA A 133 14.07 -5.82 11.76
N GLY A 134 15.22 -5.24 11.46
CA GLY A 134 16.32 -5.97 10.81
C GLY A 134 17.50 -5.11 10.36
N GLY A 135 17.33 -3.79 10.32
CA GLY A 135 18.37 -2.87 9.82
C GLY A 135 18.40 -2.79 8.30
N PHE A 136 19.27 -1.93 7.77
CA PHE A 136 19.48 -1.73 6.33
C PHE A 136 20.98 -1.62 6.07
N ASP A 137 21.43 -2.05 4.89
CA ASP A 137 22.84 -2.00 4.46
C ASP A 137 23.79 -2.50 5.56
N ASP A 138 24.77 -1.70 5.96
CA ASP A 138 25.78 -2.03 6.99
C ASP A 138 25.18 -2.22 8.39
N ALA A 139 23.93 -1.81 8.63
CA ALA A 139 23.22 -2.02 9.90
C ALA A 139 22.35 -3.29 9.91
N THR A 140 22.39 -4.10 8.86
CA THR A 140 21.58 -5.32 8.76
C THR A 140 22.04 -6.36 9.78
N LEU A 141 21.08 -6.95 10.52
CA LEU A 141 21.35 -8.04 11.44
C LEU A 141 21.61 -9.34 10.67
N GLU A 142 22.76 -9.98 10.92
CA GLU A 142 23.11 -11.25 10.30
C GLU A 142 22.48 -12.46 11.02
N PRO A 143 22.09 -13.53 10.30
CA PRO A 143 21.51 -14.74 10.89
C PRO A 143 22.62 -15.64 11.49
N TRP A 144 23.34 -15.13 12.48
CA TRP A 144 24.47 -15.79 13.13
C TRP A 144 24.20 -16.08 14.62
N GLY A 145 24.83 -17.13 15.16
CA GLY A 145 24.69 -17.50 16.56
C GLY A 145 23.41 -18.29 16.88
N GLU A 146 22.68 -17.82 17.89
CA GLU A 146 21.53 -18.48 18.51
C GLU A 146 20.35 -18.67 17.54
N PRO A 147 19.53 -19.73 17.70
CA PRO A 147 18.36 -19.97 16.85
C PRO A 147 17.38 -18.78 16.79
N ILE A 148 17.20 -18.04 17.88
CA ILE A 148 16.25 -16.92 17.93
C ILE A 148 16.69 -15.74 17.07
N VAL A 149 18.00 -15.47 16.98
CA VAL A 149 18.55 -14.43 16.11
C VAL A 149 18.28 -14.78 14.65
N LYS A 150 18.50 -16.04 14.28
CA LYS A 150 18.21 -16.54 12.92
C LYS A 150 16.74 -16.42 12.58
N GLN A 151 15.85 -16.81 13.49
CA GLN A 151 14.40 -16.68 13.29
C GLN A 151 13.99 -15.22 13.08
N PHE A 152 14.52 -14.30 13.88
CA PHE A 152 14.26 -12.87 13.75
C PHE A 152 14.72 -12.34 12.38
N VAL A 153 15.94 -12.65 11.96
CA VAL A 153 16.46 -12.23 10.65
C VAL A 153 15.66 -12.85 9.51
N PHE A 154 15.30 -14.13 9.60
CA PHE A 154 14.50 -14.79 8.58
C PHE A 154 13.10 -14.20 8.45
N GLU A 155 12.50 -13.72 9.53
CA GLU A 155 11.24 -12.99 9.47
C GLU A 155 11.37 -11.68 8.67
N ALA A 156 12.46 -10.92 8.88
CA ALA A 156 12.76 -9.72 8.07
C ALA A 156 12.94 -10.06 6.58
N VAL A 157 13.70 -11.11 6.29
CA VAL A 157 13.95 -11.59 4.93
C VAL A 157 12.65 -12.05 4.27
N HIS A 158 11.79 -12.76 5.00
CA HIS A 158 10.52 -13.25 4.49
C HIS A 158 9.60 -12.10 4.03
N GLU A 159 9.45 -11.05 4.85
CA GLU A 159 8.68 -9.86 4.45
C GLU A 159 9.30 -9.14 3.25
N SER A 160 10.63 -9.06 3.17
CA SER A 160 11.32 -8.50 2.00
C SER A 160 11.05 -9.29 0.72
N LEU A 161 11.07 -10.63 0.78
CA LEU A 161 10.81 -11.50 -0.37
C LEU A 161 9.35 -11.43 -0.84
N LYS A 162 8.40 -11.32 0.10
CA LYS A 162 6.98 -11.03 -0.22
C LYS A 162 6.88 -9.73 -1.02
N LEU A 163 7.54 -8.67 -0.55
CA LEU A 163 7.50 -7.36 -1.20
C LEU A 163 8.14 -7.39 -2.59
N GLU A 164 9.30 -8.05 -2.74
CA GLU A 164 9.96 -8.22 -4.04
C GLU A 164 9.03 -8.93 -5.04
N THR A 165 8.37 -10.00 -4.61
CA THR A 165 7.41 -10.76 -5.43
C THR A 165 6.23 -9.88 -5.85
N ALA A 166 5.67 -9.09 -4.92
CA ALA A 166 4.59 -8.16 -5.20
C ALA A 166 5.02 -7.05 -6.19
N LEU A 167 6.19 -6.46 -6.02
CA LEU A 167 6.74 -5.46 -6.93
C LEU A 167 7.01 -6.04 -8.33
N ALA A 168 7.46 -7.29 -8.43
CA ALA A 168 7.60 -7.98 -9.71
C ALA A 168 6.26 -8.12 -10.44
N ARG A 169 5.16 -8.39 -9.71
CA ARG A 169 3.79 -8.41 -10.26
C ARG A 169 3.37 -7.03 -10.76
N VAL A 170 3.63 -5.95 -10.01
CA VAL A 170 3.36 -4.56 -10.46
C VAL A 170 4.05 -4.27 -11.81
N ARG A 171 5.33 -4.62 -11.96
CA ARG A 171 6.09 -4.41 -13.20
C ARG A 171 5.52 -5.17 -14.40
N GLN A 172 4.87 -6.31 -14.18
CA GLN A 172 4.20 -7.05 -15.26
C GLN A 172 2.96 -6.33 -15.78
N PHE A 173 2.21 -5.63 -14.92
CA PHE A 173 1.06 -4.83 -15.35
C PHE A 173 1.47 -3.67 -16.25
N HIS A 174 2.55 -2.97 -15.90
CA HIS A 174 3.08 -1.88 -16.73
C HIS A 174 3.48 -2.35 -18.15
N ARG A 175 3.89 -3.61 -18.33
CA ARG A 175 4.29 -4.14 -19.65
C ARG A 175 3.11 -4.63 -20.51
N ARG A 176 1.89 -4.69 -19.96
CA ARG A 176 0.69 -5.17 -20.65
C ARG A 176 -0.23 -4.04 -21.14
N ILE A 177 0.15 -2.80 -20.87
CA ILE A 177 -0.54 -1.57 -21.25
C ILE A 177 0.35 -0.87 -22.26
#